data_AF-H9VSW4-F1
#
_entry.id   AF-H9VSW4-F1
#
_cell.length_a   1.000
_cell.length_b   1.000
_cell.length_c   1.000
_cell.angle_alpha   90.00
_cell.angle_beta   90.00
_cell.angle_gamma   90.00
#
_symmetry.space_group_name_H-M   'P 1'
#
loop_
_entity.id
_entity.type
_entity.pdbx_description
1 polymer ?
#
loop_
_entity_poly.entity_id
_entity_poly.type
_entity_poly.pdbx_seq_one_letter_code
_entity_poly.pdbx_strand_id
1 'polypeptide(L)'
;RVDMPALEIYRDRERSVSRYNQFRRNMLMIPIAKWEDLTDDKEAIQTLQEVYGNDVEALDLLVGLMAEKKIKGYAISETAFFIFVLMASRRLEADRFFTSDFNKEVYTEKGLEWVNKKTESLKDVLYRHYPELVEKWM
;
A
#
# COMPACT_ATOMS: atom_id res chain seq x y z
N ARG A 1 -21.26 10.72 -13.95
CA ARG A 1 -20.92 10.61 -12.51
C ARG A 1 -20.68 9.12 -12.23
N VAL A 2 -19.62 8.77 -11.52
CA VAL A 2 -19.23 7.38 -11.25
C VAL A 2 -19.29 7.15 -9.75
N ASP A 3 -19.74 5.97 -9.34
CA ASP A 3 -19.60 5.47 -7.96
C ASP A 3 -18.23 4.77 -7.85
N MET A 4 -17.28 5.43 -7.17
CA MET A 4 -15.90 4.96 -7.10
C MET A 4 -15.75 3.64 -6.33
N PRO A 5 -16.29 3.50 -5.10
CA PRO A 5 -16.25 2.22 -4.39
C PRO A 5 -16.79 1.04 -5.19
N ALA A 6 -17.92 1.22 -5.89
CA ALA A 6 -18.49 0.16 -6.73
C ALA A 6 -17.58 -0.16 -7.93
N LEU A 7 -17.00 0.88 -8.55
CA LEU A 7 -16.10 0.72 -9.69
C LEU A 7 -14.80 0.00 -9.30
N GLU A 8 -14.22 0.26 -8.14
CA GLU A 8 -12.95 -0.36 -7.73
C GLU A 8 -13.09 -1.88 -7.55
N ILE A 9 -14.18 -2.33 -6.90
CA ILE A 9 -14.52 -3.76 -6.82
C ILE A 9 -14.67 -4.36 -8.23
N TYR A 10 -15.37 -3.66 -9.13
CA TYR A 10 -15.52 -4.12 -10.51
C TYR A 10 -14.18 -4.23 -11.23
N ARG A 11 -13.27 -3.24 -11.07
CA ARG A 11 -11.99 -3.19 -11.78
C ARG A 11 -11.04 -4.30 -11.35
N ASP A 12 -10.99 -4.64 -10.07
CA ASP A 12 -10.16 -5.76 -9.60
C ASP A 12 -10.60 -7.08 -10.24
N ARG A 13 -11.92 -7.31 -10.28
CA ARG A 13 -12.52 -8.48 -10.94
C ARG A 13 -12.28 -8.49 -12.45
N GLU A 14 -12.55 -7.38 -13.12
CA GLU A 14 -12.37 -7.22 -14.57
C GLU A 14 -10.93 -7.47 -15.00
N ARG A 15 -9.96 -6.99 -14.22
CA ARG A 15 -8.52 -7.17 -14.47
C ARG A 15 -8.00 -8.55 -14.05
N SER A 16 -8.88 -9.45 -13.65
CA SER A 16 -8.53 -10.81 -13.22
C SER A 16 -7.55 -10.85 -12.05
N VAL A 17 -7.58 -9.82 -11.19
CA VAL A 17 -6.84 -9.86 -9.93
C VAL A 17 -7.53 -10.88 -9.02
N SER A 18 -6.73 -11.73 -8.37
CA SER A 18 -7.27 -12.73 -7.45
C SER A 18 -8.04 -12.08 -6.31
N ARG A 19 -9.17 -12.68 -5.94
CA ARG A 19 -9.92 -12.34 -4.72
C ARG A 19 -9.09 -12.61 -3.47
N TYR A 20 -9.50 -12.06 -2.33
CA TYR A 20 -8.66 -11.93 -1.14
C TYR A 20 -7.97 -13.23 -0.72
N ASN A 21 -8.71 -14.34 -0.59
CA ASN A 21 -8.14 -15.57 -0.07
C ASN A 21 -7.14 -16.22 -1.06
N GLN A 22 -7.48 -16.23 -2.35
CA GLN A 22 -6.56 -16.70 -3.38
C GLN A 22 -5.35 -15.77 -3.52
N PHE A 23 -5.52 -14.46 -3.35
CA PHE A 23 -4.44 -13.49 -3.36
C PHE A 23 -3.42 -13.79 -2.25
N ARG A 24 -3.89 -14.12 -1.04
CA ARG A 24 -3.04 -14.57 0.08
C ARG A 24 -2.28 -15.85 -0.27
N ARG A 25 -2.94 -16.86 -0.85
CA ARG A 25 -2.28 -18.10 -1.29
C ARG A 25 -1.16 -17.85 -2.31
N ASN A 26 -1.40 -16.95 -3.27
CA ASN A 26 -0.40 -16.60 -4.29
C ASN A 26 0.87 -15.98 -3.68
N MET A 27 0.76 -15.37 -2.49
CA MET A 27 1.88 -14.79 -1.74
C MET A 27 2.38 -15.71 -0.61
N LEU A 28 1.99 -16.99 -0.62
CA LEU A 28 2.36 -17.99 0.40
C LEU A 28 1.90 -17.62 1.82
N MET A 29 0.86 -16.79 1.94
CA MET A 29 0.25 -16.45 3.23
C MET A 29 -0.83 -17.47 3.60
N ILE A 30 -1.06 -17.67 4.90
CA ILE A 30 -2.12 -18.55 5.40
C ILE A 30 -3.48 -17.94 5.01
N PRO A 31 -4.35 -18.65 4.27
CA PRO A 31 -5.69 -18.19 3.94
C PRO A 31 -6.59 -18.19 5.19
N ILE A 32 -7.64 -17.37 5.18
CA ILE A 32 -8.69 -17.41 6.21
C ILE A 32 -9.62 -18.60 5.97
N ALA A 33 -10.11 -19.21 7.04
CA ALA A 33 -11.12 -20.28 6.99
C ALA A 33 -12.51 -19.78 7.38
N LYS A 34 -12.58 -18.69 8.17
CA LYS A 34 -13.79 -18.05 8.65
C LYS A 34 -13.58 -16.55 8.82
N TRP A 35 -14.68 -15.79 8.98
CA TRP A 35 -14.64 -14.33 9.06
C TRP A 35 -13.89 -13.80 10.28
N GLU A 36 -13.92 -14.55 11.39
CA GLU A 36 -13.20 -14.24 12.63
C GLU A 36 -11.67 -14.33 12.47
N ASP A 37 -11.18 -14.99 11.42
CA ASP A 37 -9.73 -15.01 11.12
C ASP A 37 -9.29 -13.69 10.45
N LEU A 38 -10.23 -12.91 9.90
CA LEU A 38 -9.96 -11.65 9.21
C LEU A 38 -9.99 -10.44 10.16
N THR A 39 -10.98 -10.38 11.05
CA THR A 39 -11.23 -9.24 11.94
C THR A 39 -11.92 -9.67 13.24
N ASP A 40 -11.75 -8.87 14.30
CA ASP A 40 -12.47 -9.05 15.58
C ASP A 40 -13.76 -8.20 15.67
N ASP A 41 -14.04 -7.38 14.64
CA ASP A 41 -15.22 -6.52 14.59
C ASP A 41 -16.49 -7.31 14.24
N LYS A 42 -17.38 -7.44 15.22
CA LYS A 42 -18.62 -8.22 15.10
C LYS A 42 -19.60 -7.64 14.08
N GLU A 43 -19.70 -6.32 13.98
CA GLU A 43 -20.61 -5.67 13.02
C GLU A 43 -20.09 -5.88 11.59
N ALA A 44 -18.78 -5.78 11.40
CA ALA A 44 -18.14 -6.10 10.13
C ALA A 44 -18.34 -7.57 9.75
N ILE A 45 -18.14 -8.52 10.68
CA ILE A 45 -18.38 -9.95 10.43
C ILE A 45 -19.82 -10.20 10.00
N GLN A 46 -20.80 -9.63 10.70
CA GLN A 46 -22.20 -9.79 10.33
C GLN A 46 -22.46 -9.26 8.92
N THR A 47 -21.96 -8.06 8.61
CA THR A 47 -22.13 -7.45 7.27
C THR A 47 -21.46 -8.30 6.18
N LEU A 48 -20.28 -8.86 6.45
CA LEU A 48 -19.62 -9.78 5.52
C LEU A 48 -20.44 -11.04 5.28
N GLN A 49 -21.03 -11.61 6.33
CA GLN A 49 -21.93 -12.76 6.20
C GLN A 49 -23.19 -12.44 5.40
N GLU A 50 -23.76 -11.24 5.55
CA GLU A 50 -24.93 -10.80 4.78
C GLU A 50 -24.62 -10.65 3.29
N VAL A 51 -23.43 -10.17 2.93
CA VAL A 51 -23.03 -9.91 1.54
C VAL A 51 -22.45 -11.15 0.85
N TYR A 52 -21.59 -11.91 1.53
CA TYR A 52 -20.83 -13.03 0.95
C TYR A 52 -21.27 -14.41 1.46
N GLY A 53 -22.21 -14.48 2.41
CA GLY A 53 -22.59 -15.73 3.06
C GLY A 53 -21.46 -16.31 3.90
N ASN A 54 -21.28 -17.63 3.84
CA ASN A 54 -20.17 -18.33 4.49
C ASN A 54 -19.01 -18.61 3.52
N ASP A 55 -19.05 -18.09 2.30
CA ASP A 55 -18.04 -18.33 1.28
C ASP A 55 -16.90 -17.29 1.35
N VAL A 56 -15.84 -17.64 2.09
CA VAL A 56 -14.65 -16.79 2.21
C VAL A 56 -13.87 -16.64 0.89
N GLU A 57 -14.09 -17.50 -0.10
CA GLU A 57 -13.45 -17.38 -1.42
C GLU A 57 -14.09 -16.28 -2.27
N ALA A 58 -15.35 -15.92 -1.97
CA ALA A 58 -16.04 -14.84 -2.64
C ALA A 58 -15.59 -13.44 -2.17
N LEU A 59 -14.83 -13.32 -1.08
CA LEU A 59 -14.42 -12.03 -0.52
C LEU A 59 -13.53 -11.25 -1.50
N ASP A 60 -14.00 -10.07 -1.93
CA ASP A 60 -13.22 -9.19 -2.80
C ASP A 60 -11.94 -8.70 -2.13
N LEU A 61 -10.90 -8.50 -2.93
CA LEU A 61 -9.57 -8.10 -2.46
C LEU A 61 -9.63 -6.80 -1.65
N LEU A 62 -10.18 -5.72 -2.22
CA LEU A 62 -10.28 -4.42 -1.55
C LEU A 62 -10.98 -4.51 -0.19
N VAL A 63 -12.08 -5.28 -0.10
CA VAL A 63 -12.83 -5.46 1.15
C VAL A 63 -11.97 -6.17 2.19
N GLY A 64 -11.31 -7.26 1.80
CA GLY A 64 -10.40 -7.97 2.68
C GLY A 64 -9.24 -7.10 3.19
N LEU A 65 -8.60 -6.32 2.31
CA LEU A 65 -7.51 -5.41 2.70
C LEU A 65 -7.95 -4.36 3.73
N MET A 66 -9.18 -3.85 3.62
CA MET A 66 -9.70 -2.86 4.57
C MET A 66 -10.11 -3.49 5.90
N ALA A 67 -10.77 -4.64 5.85
CA ALA A 67 -11.28 -5.36 7.01
C ALA A 67 -10.17 -6.06 7.83
N GLU A 68 -9.06 -6.45 7.20
CA GLU A 68 -7.98 -7.18 7.85
C GLU A 68 -7.46 -6.45 9.10
N LYS A 69 -7.43 -7.18 10.21
CA LYS A 69 -6.89 -6.71 11.48
C LYS A 69 -5.43 -6.29 11.31
N LYS A 70 -5.15 -5.03 11.64
CA LYS A 70 -3.84 -4.41 11.40
C LYS A 70 -2.86 -4.74 12.52
N ILE A 71 -1.61 -4.96 12.14
CA ILE A 71 -0.48 -5.02 13.06
C ILE A 71 -0.37 -3.67 13.77
N LYS A 72 -0.04 -3.66 15.07
CA LYS A 72 0.08 -2.41 15.84
C LYS A 72 1.09 -1.47 15.16
N GLY A 73 0.64 -0.25 14.85
CA GLY A 73 1.43 0.78 14.18
C GLY A 73 1.34 0.77 12.66
N TYR A 74 0.71 -0.23 12.04
CA TYR A 74 0.51 -0.27 10.60
C TYR A 74 -0.80 0.42 10.21
N ALA A 75 -0.72 1.27 9.18
CA ALA A 75 -1.90 1.88 8.55
C ALA A 75 -2.51 1.01 7.43
N ILE A 76 -1.78 -0.02 6.98
CA ILE A 76 -2.18 -0.94 5.90
C ILE A 76 -2.27 -2.38 6.43
N SER A 77 -2.96 -3.25 5.69
CA SER A 77 -3.00 -4.68 5.98
C SER A 77 -1.65 -5.35 5.74
N GLU A 78 -1.41 -6.49 6.39
CA GLU A 78 -0.25 -7.33 6.14
C GLU A 78 -0.27 -7.86 4.70
N THR A 79 -1.46 -8.22 4.20
CA THR A 79 -1.63 -8.68 2.80
C THR A 79 -1.14 -7.62 1.79
N ALA A 80 -1.47 -6.34 1.99
CA ALA A 80 -0.94 -5.27 1.14
C ALA A 80 0.57 -5.08 1.36
N PHE A 81 1.02 -5.12 2.62
CA PHE A 81 2.42 -4.91 2.98
C PHE A 81 3.37 -5.88 2.26
N PHE A 82 3.00 -7.14 2.08
CA PHE A 82 3.84 -8.12 1.37
C PHE A 82 4.12 -7.71 -0.09
N ILE A 83 3.12 -7.16 -0.80
CA ILE A 83 3.35 -6.58 -2.12
C ILE A 83 4.28 -5.37 -2.04
N PHE A 84 4.12 -4.52 -1.02
CA PHE A 84 5.00 -3.37 -0.81
C PHE A 84 6.44 -3.77 -0.57
N VAL A 85 6.72 -4.83 0.18
CA VAL A 85 8.09 -5.33 0.43
C VAL A 85 8.82 -5.60 -0.89
N LEU A 86 8.16 -6.33 -1.80
CA LEU A 86 8.72 -6.63 -3.12
C LEU A 86 8.79 -5.38 -3.99
N MET A 87 7.66 -4.71 -4.17
CA MET A 87 7.54 -3.67 -5.20
C MET A 87 8.21 -2.36 -4.81
N ALA A 88 8.33 -2.03 -3.51
CA ALA A 88 9.07 -0.85 -3.08
C ALA A 88 10.57 -1.00 -3.33
N SER A 89 11.14 -2.16 -2.98
CA SER A 89 12.52 -2.51 -3.30
C SER A 89 12.75 -2.51 -4.81
N ARG A 90 11.83 -3.15 -5.55
CA ARG A 90 11.90 -3.24 -7.01
C ARG A 90 11.93 -1.89 -7.72
N ARG A 91 11.18 -0.91 -7.23
CA ARG A 91 11.15 0.45 -7.82
C ARG A 91 12.52 1.14 -7.79
N LEU A 92 13.35 0.85 -6.80
CA LEU A 92 14.70 1.41 -6.69
C LEU A 92 15.72 0.52 -7.39
N GLU A 93 15.70 -0.78 -7.12
CA GLU A 93 16.74 -1.71 -7.62
C GLU A 93 16.70 -1.88 -9.15
N ALA A 94 15.52 -1.74 -9.77
CA ALA A 94 15.34 -1.98 -11.20
C ALA A 94 15.48 -0.69 -12.04
N ASP A 95 15.64 0.46 -11.40
CA ASP A 95 15.82 1.73 -12.09
C ASP A 95 17.31 2.10 -12.15
N ARG A 96 17.79 2.33 -13.37
CA ARG A 96 19.15 2.73 -13.66
C ARG A 96 19.54 4.00 -12.89
N PHE A 97 18.62 4.96 -12.76
CA PHE A 97 18.88 6.26 -12.13
C PHE A 97 18.94 6.21 -10.59
N PHE A 98 18.51 5.12 -9.97
CA PHE A 98 18.74 4.83 -8.56
C PHE A 98 19.84 3.79 -8.32
N THR A 99 20.43 3.25 -9.39
CA THR A 99 21.48 2.23 -9.34
C THR A 99 22.73 2.67 -10.09
N SER A 100 22.99 2.17 -11.31
CA SER A 100 24.25 2.39 -12.03
C SER A 100 24.53 3.86 -12.32
N ASP A 101 23.47 4.65 -12.53
CA ASP A 101 23.54 6.03 -12.96
C ASP A 101 23.25 7.02 -11.82
N PHE A 102 23.16 6.54 -10.58
CA PHE A 102 23.07 7.39 -9.39
C PHE A 102 24.46 7.92 -8.99
N ASN A 103 25.05 8.74 -9.85
CA ASN A 103 26.42 9.24 -9.74
C ASN A 103 26.54 10.72 -10.19
N LYS A 104 27.71 11.32 -9.98
CA LYS A 104 27.94 12.75 -10.24
C LYS A 104 28.05 13.07 -11.73
N GLU A 105 28.39 12.10 -12.56
CA GLU A 105 28.49 12.25 -14.01
C GLU A 105 27.11 12.51 -14.62
N VAL A 106 26.10 11.82 -14.09
CA VAL A 106 24.70 11.96 -14.53
C VAL A 106 23.98 13.10 -13.80
N TYR A 107 24.13 13.20 -12.48
CA TYR A 107 23.39 14.16 -11.66
C TYR A 107 24.09 15.51 -11.48
N THR A 108 25.34 15.64 -11.94
CA THR A 108 26.29 16.68 -11.53
C THR A 108 26.64 16.61 -10.04
N GLU A 109 27.79 17.18 -9.66
CA GLU A 109 28.17 17.23 -8.25
C GLU A 109 27.15 17.99 -7.39
N LYS A 110 26.67 19.15 -7.87
CA LYS A 110 25.67 19.96 -7.14
C LYS A 110 24.32 19.25 -7.04
N GLY A 111 23.88 18.58 -8.11
CA GLY A 111 22.59 17.88 -8.11
C GLY A 111 22.60 16.67 -7.17
N LEU A 112 23.67 15.87 -7.18
CA LEU A 112 23.77 14.74 -6.27
C LEU A 112 23.93 15.18 -4.80
N GLU A 113 24.63 16.29 -4.54
CA GLU A 113 24.70 16.89 -3.20
C GLU A 113 23.32 17.35 -2.70
N TRP A 114 22.50 17.92 -3.59
CA TRP A 114 21.14 18.35 -3.26
C TRP A 114 20.26 17.19 -2.79
N VAL A 115 20.37 16.04 -3.48
CA VAL A 115 19.64 14.82 -3.11
C VAL A 115 20.17 14.27 -1.78
N ASN A 116 21.49 14.04 -1.68
CA ASN A 116 22.06 13.28 -0.57
C ASN A 116 22.33 14.05 0.72
N LYS A 117 22.32 15.38 0.69
CA LYS A 117 22.70 16.20 1.87
C LYS A 117 21.73 17.33 2.20
N LYS A 118 20.85 17.69 1.26
CA LYS A 118 19.94 18.84 1.42
C LYS A 118 18.48 18.44 1.45
N THR A 119 18.16 17.15 1.29
CA THR A 119 16.77 16.69 1.13
C THR A 119 16.58 15.30 1.74
N GLU A 120 16.43 15.24 3.06
CA GLU A 120 16.13 13.98 3.77
C GLU A 120 14.63 13.74 3.89
N SER A 121 13.85 14.82 3.90
CA SER A 121 12.43 14.77 4.22
C SER A 121 11.60 15.77 3.42
N LEU A 122 10.27 15.57 3.44
CA LEU A 122 9.33 16.56 2.92
C LEU A 122 9.46 17.91 3.65
N LYS A 123 9.85 17.91 4.93
CA LYS A 123 10.04 19.13 5.73
C LYS A 123 11.15 20.01 5.15
N ASP A 124 12.25 19.43 4.67
CA ASP A 124 13.36 20.19 4.07
C ASP A 124 12.93 20.89 2.77
N VAL A 125 12.07 20.23 1.98
CA VAL A 125 11.52 20.82 0.75
C VAL A 125 10.55 21.95 1.10
N LEU A 126 9.65 21.73 2.05
CA LEU A 126 8.72 22.77 2.50
C LEU A 126 9.46 23.97 3.10
N TYR A 127 10.47 23.75 3.94
CA TYR A 127 11.25 24.82 4.55
C TYR A 127 11.95 25.69 3.49
N ARG A 128 12.41 25.07 2.40
CA ARG A 128 13.06 25.77 1.29
C ARG A 128 12.15 26.75 0.55
N HIS A 129 10.86 26.45 0.47
CA HIS A 129 9.90 27.22 -0.34
C HIS A 129 8.89 28.02 0.49
N TYR A 130 8.62 27.58 1.72
CA TYR A 130 7.66 28.15 2.66
C TYR A 130 8.23 28.12 4.10
N PRO A 131 9.36 28.79 4.36
CA PRO A 131 10.05 28.73 5.65
C PRO A 131 9.15 29.17 6.81
N GLU A 132 8.40 30.26 6.64
CA GLU A 132 7.50 30.79 7.68
C GLU A 132 6.40 29.79 8.09
N LEU A 133 5.90 28.99 7.15
CA LEU A 133 4.90 27.96 7.45
C LEU A 133 5.50 26.89 8.33
N VAL A 134 6.71 26.43 7.97
CA VAL A 134 7.37 25.36 8.70
C VAL A 134 7.76 25.84 10.09
N GLU A 135 8.37 27.02 10.23
CA GLU A 135 8.78 27.56 11.53
C GLU A 135 7.63 27.79 12.50
N LYS A 136 6.45 28.16 11.98
CA LYS A 136 5.30 28.49 12.81
C LYS A 136 4.45 27.28 13.17
N TRP A 137 4.39 26.25 12.31
CA TRP A 137 3.37 25.21 12.42
C TRP A 137 3.86 23.75 12.30
N MET A 138 5.15 23.49 12.06
CA MET A 138 5.70 22.14 11.86
C MET A 138 7.01 21.85 12.62
#